data_AF-A0A6B3I6J5-F1
#
_entry.id   AF-A0A6B3I6J5-F1
#
_cell.length_a   1.000
_cell.length_b   1.000
_cell.length_c   1.000
_cell.angle_alpha   90.00
_cell.angle_beta   90.00
_cell.angle_gamma   90.00
#
_symmetry.space_group_name_H-M   'P 1'
#
loop_
_entity.id
_entity.type
_entity.pdbx_description
1 polymer ?
#
loop_
_entity_poly.entity_id
_entity_poly.type
_entity_poly.pdbx_seq_one_letter_code
_entity_poly.pdbx_strand_id
1 'polypeptide(L)' 'NAGEILVRQRGTHFHPGTGVGRGGDDTLFALTAGAVEFGTHRGRKVVNIVPLAV' A
#
# COMPACT_ATOMS: atom_id res chain seq x y z
N ASN A 1 -10.69 -3.12 -1.61
CA ASN A 1 -11.20 -4.03 -0.55
C ASN A 1 -10.07 -4.40 0.41
N ALA A 2 -10.34 -4.79 1.66
CA ALA A 2 -9.29 -5.29 2.56
C ALA A 2 -8.79 -6.68 2.07
N GLY A 3 -7.49 -6.95 2.18
CA GLY A 3 -6.83 -8.16 1.68
C GLY A 3 -6.49 -8.13 0.19
N GLU A 4 -6.85 -7.08 -0.53
CA GLU A 4 -6.59 -6.95 -1.96
C GLU A 4 -5.10 -6.67 -2.23
N ILE A 5 -4.55 -7.31 -3.26
CA ILE A 5 -3.16 -7.09 -3.67
C ILE A 5 -3.08 -5.76 -4.42
N LEU A 6 -2.24 -4.85 -3.92
CA LEU A 6 -2.05 -3.52 -4.50
C LEU A 6 -0.91 -3.51 -5.52
N VAL A 7 0.24 -4.10 -5.15
CA VAL A 7 1.44 -4.12 -5.98
C VAL A 7 2.19 -5.43 -5.75
N ARG A 8 2.48 -6.17 -6.83
CA ARG A 8 3.49 -7.23 -6.80
C ARG A 8 4.82 -6.66 -7.28
N GLN A 9 5.86 -6.84 -6.48
CA GLN A 9 7.19 -6.28 -6.76
C GLN A 9 8.28 -7.24 -6.29
N ARG A 10 9.49 -7.08 -6.84
CA ARG A 10 10.71 -7.69 -6.29
C ARG A 10 11.52 -6.58 -5.64
N GLY A 11 11.78 -6.69 -4.33
CA GLY A 11 12.32 -5.59 -3.55
C GLY A 11 11.29 -4.50 -3.25
N THR A 12 11.70 -3.45 -2.54
CA THR A 12 10.80 -2.39 -2.04
C THR A 12 10.86 -1.12 -2.89
N HIS A 13 10.41 -1.20 -4.14
CA HIS A 13 10.23 0.01 -4.96
C HIS A 13 9.14 0.92 -4.39
N PHE A 14 8.03 0.31 -3.99
CA PHE A 14 6.99 0.94 -3.21
C PHE A 14 7.03 0.40 -1.79
N HIS A 15 6.92 1.32 -0.83
CA HIS A 15 6.92 1.02 0.59
C HIS A 15 5.48 1.02 1.13
N PRO A 16 5.17 0.16 2.10
CA PRO A 16 3.87 0.20 2.76
C PRO A 16 3.72 1.52 3.52
N GLY A 17 2.61 2.21 3.29
CA GLY A 17 2.15 3.35 4.06
C GLY A 17 0.94 3.00 4.92
N THR A 18 0.08 3.98 5.18
CA THR A 18 -1.09 3.80 6.05
C THR A 18 -2.07 2.78 5.46
N GLY A 19 -2.51 1.80 6.25
CA GLY A 19 -3.49 0.81 5.81
C GLY A 19 -2.98 -0.20 4.78
N VAL A 20 -1.65 -0.30 4.59
CA VAL A 20 -1.02 -1.24 3.65
C VAL A 20 -0.04 -2.15 4.39
N GLY A 21 -0.14 -3.46 4.13
CA GLY A 21 0.78 -4.48 4.59
C GLY A 21 1.77 -4.89 3.50
N ARG A 22 2.87 -5.53 3.90
CA ARG A 22 3.87 -6.12 2.99
C ARG A 22 4.03 -7.61 3.29
N GLY A 23 3.92 -8.44 2.27
CA GLY A 23 4.16 -9.88 2.34
C GLY A 23 5.65 -10.22 2.41
N GLY A 24 5.96 -11.50 2.65
CA GLY A 24 7.35 -11.98 2.68
C GLY A 24 8.06 -11.91 1.32
N ASP A 25 7.30 -11.87 0.24
CA ASP A 25 7.76 -11.71 -1.15
C ASP A 25 7.79 -10.24 -1.62
N ASP A 26 7.71 -9.29 -0.69
CA ASP A 26 7.58 -7.84 -0.92
C ASP A 26 6.27 -7.36 -1.58
N THR A 27 5.30 -8.25 -1.81
CA THR A 27 3.97 -7.87 -2.32
C THR A 27 3.25 -6.96 -1.31
N LEU A 28 2.67 -5.85 -1.79
CA LEU A 28 1.85 -4.94 -0.99
C LEU A 28 0.37 -5.31 -1.08
N PHE A 29 -0.32 -5.28 0.05
CA PHE A 29 -1.75 -5.59 0.14
C PHE A 29 -2.48 -4.63 1.09
N ALA A 30 -3.78 -4.43 0.87
CA ALA A 30 -4.61 -3.57 1.70
C ALA A 30 -4.94 -4.24 3.05
N LEU A 31 -4.73 -3.55 4.16
CA LEU A 31 -5.16 -3.99 5.50
C LEU A 31 -6.59 -3.53 5.81
N THR A 32 -7.01 -2.41 5.21
CA THR A 32 -8.32 -1.79 5.42
C THR A 32 -8.99 -1.53 4.07
N ALA A 33 -10.32 -1.39 4.07
CA ALA A 33 -11.04 -0.94 2.90
C ALA A 33 -10.87 0.58 2.71
N GLY A 34 -10.87 1.03 1.45
CA GLY A 34 -10.67 2.42 1.08
C GLY A 34 -10.19 2.55 -0.37
N ALA A 35 -9.72 3.74 -0.73
CA ALA A 35 -9.09 4.02 -2.02
C ALA A 35 -7.56 4.01 -1.90
N VAL A 36 -6.89 3.60 -2.97
CA VAL A 36 -5.43 3.57 -3.05
C VAL A 36 -4.90 4.98 -3.35
N GLU A 37 -3.94 5.43 -2.56
CA GLU A 37 -3.22 6.69 -2.76
C GLU A 37 -1.71 6.42 -2.88
N PHE A 38 -1.09 6.90 -3.95
CA PHE A 38 0.36 6.89 -4.10
C PHE A 38 0.95 8.19 -3.57
N GLY A 39 1.96 8.08 -2.71
CA GLY A 39 2.62 9.23 -2.10
C GLY A 39 4.13 9.09 -2.04
N THR A 40 4.76 10.07 -1.42
CA THR A 40 6.19 10.05 -1.11
C THR A 40 6.38 10.35 0.37
N HIS A 41 7.15 9.53 1.09
CA HIS A 41 7.50 9.75 2.47
C HIS A 41 9.02 9.60 2.65
N ARG A 42 9.68 10.65 3.16
CA ARG A 42 11.14 10.72 3.33
C ARG A 42 11.92 10.32 2.06
N GLY A 43 11.46 10.80 0.91
CA GLY A 43 12.09 10.53 -0.40
C GLY A 43 11.82 9.13 -0.98
N ARG A 44 10.96 8.32 -0.36
CA ARG A 44 10.58 6.99 -0.84
C ARG A 44 9.13 6.96 -1.30
N LYS A 45 8.84 6.24 -2.39
CA LYS A 45 7.48 6.02 -2.88
C LYS A 45 6.73 5.14 -1.90
N VAL A 46 5.56 5.58 -1.45
CA VAL A 46 4.68 4.86 -0.51
C VAL A 46 3.31 4.64 -1.12
N VAL A 47 2.63 3.57 -0.69
CA VAL A 47 1.23 3.30 -1.02
C VAL A 47 0.42 3.35 0.26
N ASN A 48 -0.64 4.16 0.27
CA ASN A 48 -1.58 4.30 1.37
C ASN A 48 -2.96 3.81 0.93
N ILE A 49 -3.78 3.44 1.91
CA ILE A 49 -5.23 3.34 1.76
C ILE A 49 -5.86 4.50 2.52
N VAL A 50 -6.60 5.35 1.82
CA VAL A 50 -7.41 6.41 2.42
C VAL A 50 -8.87 5.96 2.54
N PRO A 51 -9.57 6.28 3.64
CA PRO A 51 -10.99 6.01 3.75
C PRO A 51 -11.75 6.67 2.59
N LEU A 52 -12.66 5.92 1.97
CA LEU A 52 -13.56 6.49 0.98
C LEU A 52 -14.55 7.37 1.75
N ALA A 53 -14.40 8.69 1.67
CA ALA A 53 -15.40 9.59 2.23
C ALA A 53 -16.70 9.41 1.43
N VAL A 54 -17.76 9.05 2.15
CA VAL A 54 -19.14 8.98 1.64
C VAL A 54 -19.84 10.28 1.98
#